data_AF-A0A817T6M4-F1
#
_entry.id   AF-A0A817T6M4-F1
#
_cell.length_a   1.000
_cell.length_b   1.000
_cell.length_c   1.000
_cell.angle_alpha   90.00
_cell.angle_beta   90.00
_cell.angle_gamma   90.00
#
_symmetry.space_group_name_H-M   'P 1'
#
loop_
_entity.id
_entity.type
_entity.pdbx_description
1 polymer ?
#
loop_
_entity_poly.entity_id
_entity_poly.type
_entity_poly.pdbx_seq_one_letter_code
_entity_poly.pdbx_strand_id
1 'polypeptide(L)'
;MDWHALQGREQNGWTAIQFKRLLDTCDSMDVPIKSGTNILIFAYGLIDPNIGQLDGDISYHENRRGSRIIPLQSYSDPPPESKFAEFDSFEFRMNNYLVPPTDTTYYCKVFKFPNHFPMKRHAIARKIVINATNRDFVHHMDTYECDPQATDFDDNNLPDGECDQIIERITTCRSNMITMWSIGADDISEYIPEAGYPIGGDFSVKYYMVQVHYDNSQQLSNRRDSSGIKFYVDSKLRQYDLGYLLFGLASNAYGIAMPPRVDHFMIDSYCLTNFSKVC
;
A
#
# COMPACT_ATOMS: atom_id res chain seq x y z
N MET A 1 -30.89 -17.28 -12.11
CA MET A 1 -30.48 -17.62 -10.73
C MET A 1 -29.01 -17.29 -10.67
N ASP A 2 -28.69 -16.27 -9.89
CA ASP A 2 -27.44 -15.52 -9.82
C ASP A 2 -26.37 -16.23 -8.97
N TRP A 3 -26.77 -16.75 -7.80
CA TRP A 3 -25.91 -17.52 -6.90
C TRP A 3 -26.37 -18.98 -6.82
N HIS A 4 -25.41 -19.89 -6.82
CA HIS A 4 -25.64 -21.31 -6.62
C HIS A 4 -24.90 -21.78 -5.37
N ALA A 5 -25.65 -22.12 -4.33
CA ALA A 5 -25.09 -22.78 -3.15
C ALA A 5 -24.51 -24.15 -3.53
N LEU A 6 -23.34 -24.47 -2.99
CA LEU A 6 -22.61 -25.71 -3.22
C LEU A 6 -22.58 -26.57 -1.95
N GLN A 7 -22.20 -25.97 -0.83
CA GLN A 7 -22.10 -26.64 0.46
C GLN A 7 -22.37 -25.65 1.59
N GLY A 8 -22.98 -26.14 2.67
CA GLY A 8 -23.07 -25.43 3.94
C GLY A 8 -22.63 -26.36 5.07
N ARG A 9 -21.88 -25.84 6.03
CA ARG A 9 -21.60 -26.54 7.29
C ARG A 9 -21.73 -25.57 8.45
N GLU A 10 -22.27 -26.07 9.54
CA GLU A 10 -22.31 -25.39 10.81
C GLU A 10 -21.64 -26.28 11.86
N GLN A 11 -20.58 -25.79 12.50
CA GLN A 11 -19.85 -26.57 13.50
C GLN A 11 -19.14 -25.63 14.48
N ASN A 12 -19.26 -25.92 15.78
CA ASN A 12 -18.58 -25.18 16.86
C ASN A 12 -18.83 -23.66 16.82
N GLY A 13 -20.06 -23.23 16.50
CA GLY A 13 -20.44 -21.81 16.41
C GLY A 13 -19.99 -21.11 15.12
N TRP A 14 -19.48 -21.85 14.14
CA TRP A 14 -19.12 -21.31 12.82
C TRP A 14 -20.04 -21.85 11.73
N THR A 15 -20.57 -20.94 10.92
CA THR A 15 -21.28 -21.28 9.68
C THR A 15 -20.39 -20.96 8.49
N ALA A 16 -20.13 -21.94 7.65
CA ALA A 16 -19.40 -21.77 6.39
C ALA A 16 -20.29 -22.18 5.23
N ILE A 17 -20.49 -21.26 4.29
CA ILE A 17 -21.28 -21.46 3.07
C ILE A 17 -20.35 -21.31 1.87
N GLN A 18 -20.35 -22.31 1.01
CA GLN A 18 -19.67 -22.30 -0.27
C GLN A 18 -20.71 -22.12 -1.38
N PHE A 19 -20.45 -21.22 -2.31
CA PHE A 19 -21.31 -20.93 -3.45
C PHE A 19 -20.48 -20.66 -4.71
N LYS A 20 -21.14 -20.63 -5.87
CA LYS A 20 -20.59 -20.13 -7.13
C LYS A 20 -21.57 -19.16 -7.79
N ARG A 21 -21.01 -18.22 -8.57
CA ARG A 21 -21.75 -17.24 -9.38
C ARG A 21 -20.96 -16.93 -10.64
N LEU A 22 -21.65 -16.63 -11.74
CA LEU A 22 -21.02 -16.14 -12.96
C LEU A 22 -20.50 -14.71 -12.75
N LEU A 23 -19.39 -14.34 -13.40
CA LEU A 23 -18.86 -12.97 -13.31
C LEU A 23 -19.86 -11.94 -13.85
N ASP A 24 -20.56 -12.28 -14.94
CA ASP A 24 -21.65 -11.50 -15.50
C ASP A 24 -22.80 -12.48 -15.80
N THR A 25 -23.97 -12.20 -15.23
CA THR A 25 -25.18 -13.00 -15.39
C THR A 25 -26.03 -12.52 -16.57
N CYS A 26 -25.68 -11.37 -17.16
CA CYS A 26 -26.47 -10.63 -18.15
C CYS A 26 -27.88 -10.24 -17.66
N ASP A 27 -28.11 -10.28 -16.34
CA ASP A 27 -29.31 -9.78 -15.69
C ASP A 27 -29.11 -8.30 -15.31
N SER A 28 -30.00 -7.42 -15.75
CA SER A 28 -29.92 -5.98 -15.47
C SER A 28 -30.07 -5.61 -13.99
N MET A 29 -30.58 -6.54 -13.17
CA MET A 29 -30.73 -6.34 -11.72
C MET A 29 -29.48 -6.75 -10.93
N ASP A 30 -28.52 -7.41 -11.59
CA ASP A 30 -27.30 -7.89 -10.96
C ASP A 30 -26.13 -6.91 -11.13
N VAL A 31 -25.27 -6.83 -10.12
CA VAL A 31 -23.98 -6.12 -10.25
C VAL A 31 -22.96 -7.07 -10.88
N PRO A 32 -22.43 -6.78 -12.09
CA PRO A 32 -21.40 -7.60 -12.71
C PRO A 32 -20.09 -7.50 -11.93
N ILE A 33 -19.42 -8.63 -11.72
CA ILE A 33 -18.09 -8.73 -11.10
C ILE A 33 -17.07 -8.43 -12.20
N LYS A 34 -16.61 -7.17 -12.26
CA LYS A 34 -15.60 -6.71 -13.22
C LYS A 34 -14.19 -6.80 -12.64
N SER A 35 -13.20 -6.73 -13.52
CA SER A 35 -11.81 -6.58 -13.11
C SER A 35 -11.63 -5.25 -12.35
N GLY A 36 -10.73 -5.25 -11.37
CA GLY A 36 -10.50 -4.13 -10.46
C GLY A 36 -11.23 -4.29 -9.13
N THR A 37 -11.59 -3.17 -8.52
CA THR A 37 -12.15 -3.11 -7.17
C THR A 37 -13.60 -3.57 -7.12
N ASN A 38 -13.88 -4.56 -6.27
CA ASN A 38 -15.24 -4.99 -5.94
C ASN A 38 -15.53 -4.66 -4.48
N ILE A 39 -16.76 -4.25 -4.18
CA ILE A 39 -17.21 -3.98 -2.80
C ILE A 39 -18.08 -5.14 -2.35
N LEU A 40 -17.57 -5.94 -1.41
CA LEU A 40 -18.38 -6.89 -0.67
C LEU A 40 -19.10 -6.16 0.45
N ILE A 41 -20.41 -6.34 0.54
CA ILE A 41 -21.21 -5.89 1.68
C ILE A 41 -21.64 -7.11 2.48
N PHE A 42 -21.63 -7.01 3.79
CA PHE A 42 -22.12 -8.07 4.67
C PHE A 42 -23.01 -7.48 5.76
N ALA A 43 -23.97 -8.28 6.21
CA ALA A 43 -24.82 -7.97 7.33
C ALA A 43 -25.37 -9.28 7.93
N TYR A 44 -25.61 -9.33 9.24
CA TYR A 44 -26.14 -10.54 9.89
C TYR A 44 -27.12 -10.26 11.04
N GLY A 45 -28.10 -11.16 11.18
CA GLY A 45 -29.10 -11.21 12.25
C GLY A 45 -28.55 -11.74 13.58
N LEU A 46 -29.29 -11.55 14.67
CA LEU A 46 -28.98 -12.17 15.98
C LEU A 46 -29.69 -13.51 16.17
N ILE A 47 -30.71 -13.77 15.36
CA ILE A 47 -31.59 -14.92 15.46
C ILE A 47 -31.50 -15.66 14.15
N ASP A 48 -31.16 -16.94 14.22
CA ASP A 48 -31.15 -17.81 13.05
C ASP A 48 -32.57 -17.94 12.48
N PRO A 49 -32.72 -17.97 11.14
CA PRO A 49 -34.02 -18.21 10.53
C PRO A 49 -34.55 -19.58 10.96
N ASN A 50 -35.83 -19.64 11.32
CA ASN A 50 -36.47 -20.93 11.56
C ASN A 50 -36.47 -21.76 10.27
N ILE A 51 -36.30 -23.08 10.40
CA ILE A 51 -36.35 -24.00 9.26
C ILE A 51 -37.68 -23.79 8.49
N GLY A 52 -37.59 -23.34 7.24
CA GLY A 52 -38.74 -23.08 6.37
C GLY A 52 -39.26 -21.64 6.35
N GLN A 53 -38.68 -20.72 7.14
CA GLN A 53 -38.86 -19.28 6.93
C GLN A 53 -37.78 -18.77 5.96
N LEU A 54 -38.23 -18.15 4.86
CA LEU A 54 -37.34 -17.57 3.84
C LEU A 54 -36.63 -16.31 4.35
N ASP A 55 -37.27 -15.58 5.26
CA ASP A 55 -36.74 -14.34 5.83
C ASP A 55 -36.44 -14.56 7.32
N GLY A 56 -35.16 -14.55 7.69
CA GLY A 56 -34.74 -14.40 9.08
C GLY A 56 -35.02 -13.00 9.61
N ASP A 57 -34.42 -12.64 10.75
CA ASP A 57 -34.47 -11.25 11.23
C ASP A 57 -33.69 -10.31 10.29
N ILE A 58 -34.41 -9.66 9.37
CA ILE A 58 -33.89 -8.64 8.45
C ILE A 58 -34.03 -7.21 8.99
N SER A 59 -34.27 -7.04 10.30
CA SER A 59 -34.36 -5.71 10.93
C SER A 59 -33.05 -4.92 10.76
N TYR A 60 -33.06 -3.62 11.09
CA TYR A 60 -31.86 -2.79 10.95
C TYR A 60 -30.68 -3.39 11.74
N HIS A 61 -29.56 -3.62 11.05
CA HIS A 61 -28.48 -4.49 11.54
C HIS A 61 -27.51 -3.76 12.48
N GLU A 62 -27.69 -2.46 12.71
CA GLU A 62 -26.83 -1.62 13.55
C GLU A 62 -25.33 -1.78 13.23
N ASN A 63 -24.52 -2.27 14.18
CA ASN A 63 -23.09 -2.50 14.04
C ASN A 63 -22.74 -3.90 13.46
N ARG A 64 -23.74 -4.73 13.12
CA ARG A 64 -23.59 -6.08 12.54
C ARG A 64 -23.59 -6.06 11.01
N ARG A 65 -23.03 -5.01 10.44
CA ARG A 65 -22.91 -4.79 9.00
C ARG A 65 -21.59 -4.14 8.66
N GLY A 66 -21.15 -4.30 7.43
CA GLY A 66 -19.94 -3.66 6.96
C GLY A 66 -19.74 -3.85 5.47
N SER A 67 -18.61 -3.35 5.00
CA SER A 67 -18.16 -3.57 3.64
C SER A 67 -16.66 -3.80 3.58
N ARG A 68 -16.21 -4.46 2.53
CA ARG A 68 -14.81 -4.71 2.25
C ARG A 68 -14.53 -4.54 0.77
N ILE A 69 -13.48 -3.81 0.45
CA ILE A 69 -12.95 -3.67 -0.91
C ILE A 69 -12.03 -4.86 -1.19
N ILE A 70 -12.26 -5.58 -2.29
CA ILE A 70 -11.45 -6.73 -2.70
C ILE A 70 -11.46 -6.90 -4.23
N PRO A 71 -10.32 -7.18 -4.87
CA PRO A 71 -10.28 -7.48 -6.30
C PRO A 71 -10.61 -8.95 -6.58
N LEU A 72 -11.88 -9.33 -6.61
CA LEU A 72 -12.32 -10.75 -6.66
C LEU A 72 -11.70 -11.58 -7.79
N GLN A 73 -11.42 -10.98 -8.96
CA GLN A 73 -10.85 -11.71 -10.10
C GLN A 73 -9.34 -11.93 -10.02
N SER A 74 -8.61 -11.04 -9.35
CA SER A 74 -7.15 -11.05 -9.28
C SER A 74 -6.63 -11.18 -7.85
N TYR A 75 -7.49 -11.64 -6.94
CA TYR A 75 -7.12 -11.81 -5.55
C TYR A 75 -6.14 -12.98 -5.41
N SER A 76 -5.05 -12.71 -4.72
CA SER A 76 -4.06 -13.71 -4.29
C SER A 76 -3.70 -13.40 -2.85
N ASP A 77 -3.52 -14.44 -2.04
CA ASP A 77 -3.00 -14.25 -0.69
C ASP A 77 -1.56 -13.71 -0.76
N PRO A 78 -1.19 -12.75 0.11
CA PRO A 78 0.18 -12.30 0.19
C PRO A 78 1.11 -13.45 0.59
N PRO A 79 2.34 -13.51 0.04
CA PRO A 79 3.26 -14.58 0.37
C PRO A 79 3.66 -14.52 1.86
N PRO A 80 3.81 -15.67 2.54
CA PRO A 80 4.25 -15.69 3.92
C PRO A 80 5.69 -15.18 4.03
N GLU A 81 5.99 -14.43 5.09
CA GLU A 81 7.33 -13.88 5.31
C GLU A 81 8.43 -14.94 5.34
N SER A 82 8.12 -16.15 5.83
CA SER A 82 9.06 -17.27 5.89
C SER A 82 9.64 -17.65 4.53
N LYS A 83 8.95 -17.33 3.42
CA LYS A 83 9.45 -17.51 2.05
C LYS A 83 10.73 -16.72 1.81
N PHE A 84 10.94 -15.62 2.53
CA PHE A 84 12.07 -14.73 2.31
C PHE A 84 13.16 -14.83 3.40
N ALA A 85 13.06 -15.82 4.30
CA ALA A 85 13.93 -15.92 5.47
C ALA A 85 15.42 -16.18 5.14
N GLU A 86 15.71 -16.75 3.97
CA GLU A 86 17.07 -17.08 3.52
C GLU A 86 17.77 -15.96 2.74
N PHE A 87 17.03 -14.91 2.36
CA PHE A 87 17.59 -13.80 1.61
C PHE A 87 18.18 -12.74 2.54
N ASP A 88 19.15 -11.99 2.03
CA ASP A 88 19.65 -10.80 2.70
C ASP A 88 18.53 -9.77 2.81
N SER A 89 18.62 -8.85 3.79
CA SER A 89 17.63 -7.79 3.92
C SER A 89 18.20 -6.51 4.50
N PHE A 90 17.49 -5.41 4.27
CA PHE A 90 17.74 -4.13 4.90
C PHE A 90 16.41 -3.40 5.18
N GLU A 91 16.45 -2.47 6.13
CA GLU A 91 15.25 -1.76 6.60
C GLU A 91 15.53 -0.27 6.74
N PHE A 92 14.51 0.54 6.43
CA PHE A 92 14.44 1.94 6.79
C PHE A 92 13.29 2.11 7.78
N ARG A 93 13.60 2.47 9.03
CA ARG A 93 12.61 2.58 10.11
C ARG A 93 12.65 3.93 10.78
N MET A 94 11.47 4.48 11.03
CA MET A 94 11.32 5.59 11.97
C MET A 94 11.84 5.16 13.35
N ASN A 95 12.36 6.13 14.09
CA ASN A 95 12.96 5.87 15.40
C ASN A 95 12.13 6.54 16.48
N ASN A 96 11.12 5.83 16.99
CA ASN A 96 10.27 6.28 18.09
C ASN A 96 9.71 7.70 17.92
N TYR A 97 9.33 8.06 16.69
CA TYR A 97 8.82 9.38 16.34
C TYR A 97 7.53 9.66 17.10
N LEU A 98 7.45 10.84 17.74
CA LEU A 98 6.24 11.28 18.42
C LEU A 98 5.35 12.00 17.39
N VAL A 99 4.26 11.35 16.99
CA VAL A 99 3.32 11.92 16.03
C VAL A 99 2.57 13.10 16.69
N PRO A 100 2.52 14.28 16.05
CA PRO A 100 1.78 15.42 16.58
C PRO A 100 0.27 15.14 16.72
N PRO A 101 -0.42 15.78 17.68
CA PRO A 101 -1.87 15.73 17.80
C PRO A 101 -2.54 16.67 16.78
N THR A 102 -2.23 16.50 15.51
CA THR A 102 -2.82 17.22 14.37
C THR A 102 -3.49 16.23 13.43
N ASP A 103 -4.42 16.73 12.60
CA ASP A 103 -5.23 15.88 11.70
C ASP A 103 -4.37 15.07 10.72
N THR A 104 -3.42 15.74 10.06
CA THR A 104 -2.49 15.13 9.10
C THR A 104 -1.05 15.54 9.41
N THR A 105 -0.12 14.60 9.27
CA THR A 105 1.32 14.87 9.36
C THR A 105 2.07 14.08 8.30
N TYR A 106 2.89 14.75 7.50
CA TYR A 106 3.85 14.12 6.60
C TYR A 106 5.23 14.26 7.21
N TYR A 107 5.81 13.15 7.66
CA TYR A 107 7.13 13.14 8.27
C TYR A 107 8.15 12.50 7.33
N CYS A 108 9.24 13.20 7.09
CA CYS A 108 10.32 12.78 6.20
C CYS A 108 11.56 12.49 7.03
N LYS A 109 12.25 11.41 6.70
CA LYS A 109 13.54 11.06 7.31
C LYS A 109 14.51 10.52 6.26
N VAL A 110 15.71 11.08 6.24
CA VAL A 110 16.82 10.62 5.41
C VAL A 110 17.59 9.52 6.15
N PHE A 111 17.92 8.47 5.42
CA PHE A 111 18.65 7.30 5.87
C PHE A 111 19.90 7.15 5.02
N LYS A 112 21.02 6.89 5.67
CA LYS A 112 22.18 6.31 5.00
C LYS A 112 21.86 4.86 4.65
N PHE A 113 22.22 4.43 3.44
CA PHE A 113 22.05 3.05 3.04
C PHE A 113 22.79 2.11 4.01
N PRO A 114 22.11 1.18 4.68
CA PRO A 114 22.69 0.43 5.80
C PRO A 114 23.66 -0.67 5.38
N ASN A 115 23.53 -1.18 4.15
CA ASN A 115 24.30 -2.32 3.66
C ASN A 115 25.18 -1.92 2.48
N HIS A 116 26.44 -2.33 2.48
CA HIS A 116 27.29 -2.22 1.30
C HIS A 116 27.27 -3.55 0.53
N PHE A 117 26.39 -3.66 -0.46
CA PHE A 117 26.46 -4.75 -1.43
C PHE A 117 27.51 -4.39 -2.50
N PRO A 118 28.66 -5.09 -2.59
CA PRO A 118 29.76 -4.68 -3.47
C PRO A 118 29.46 -4.92 -4.96
N MET A 119 28.53 -5.82 -5.26
CA MET A 119 28.10 -6.14 -6.61
C MET A 119 26.59 -5.94 -6.72
N LYS A 120 26.10 -5.78 -7.95
CA LYS A 120 24.67 -5.72 -8.25
C LYS A 120 23.95 -6.95 -7.69
N ARG A 121 22.78 -6.68 -7.11
CA ARG A 121 21.80 -7.62 -6.58
C ARG A 121 20.41 -7.14 -6.96
N HIS A 122 19.41 -7.95 -6.65
CA HIS A 122 18.01 -7.59 -6.85
C HIS A 122 17.26 -7.64 -5.52
N ALA A 123 16.64 -6.54 -5.12
CA ALA A 123 15.53 -6.64 -4.18
C ALA A 123 14.36 -7.34 -4.91
N ILE A 124 13.83 -8.39 -4.31
CA ILE A 124 12.82 -9.28 -4.90
C ILE A 124 11.47 -9.23 -4.19
N ALA A 125 11.44 -8.61 -3.01
CA ALA A 125 10.22 -8.36 -2.26
C ALA A 125 10.43 -7.18 -1.32
N ARG A 126 9.31 -6.56 -0.94
CA ARG A 126 9.24 -5.57 0.12
C ARG A 126 8.28 -6.03 1.21
N LYS A 127 8.54 -5.58 2.44
CA LYS A 127 7.64 -5.71 3.57
C LYS A 127 7.44 -4.36 4.26
N ILE A 128 6.20 -4.07 4.56
CA ILE A 128 5.79 -2.95 5.39
C ILE A 128 5.82 -3.37 6.85
N VAL A 129 6.54 -2.62 7.65
CA VAL A 129 6.77 -2.91 9.06
C VAL A 129 6.02 -1.88 9.88
N ILE A 130 4.83 -2.24 10.37
CA ILE A 130 3.99 -1.37 11.20
C ILE A 130 3.56 -2.15 12.44
N ASN A 131 3.66 -1.53 13.62
CA ASN A 131 3.12 -2.12 14.85
C ASN A 131 1.60 -2.18 14.78
N ALA A 132 0.98 -3.24 15.28
CA ALA A 132 -0.48 -3.41 15.25
C ALA A 132 -1.24 -2.21 15.85
N THR A 133 -0.68 -1.58 16.89
CA THR A 133 -1.21 -0.39 17.57
C THR A 133 -1.14 0.90 16.75
N ASN A 134 -0.44 0.87 15.62
CA ASN A 134 -0.21 2.02 14.76
C ASN A 134 -0.95 1.95 13.41
N ARG A 135 -1.61 0.82 13.15
CA ARG A 135 -2.34 0.54 11.92
C ARG A 135 -3.52 1.49 11.67
N ASP A 136 -4.03 2.11 12.73
CA ASP A 136 -5.15 3.04 12.64
C ASP A 136 -4.73 4.46 12.24
N PHE A 137 -3.44 4.81 12.28
CA PHE A 137 -2.98 6.16 11.93
C PHE A 137 -1.82 6.22 10.92
N VAL A 138 -1.11 5.12 10.65
CA VAL A 138 -0.13 5.08 9.54
C VAL A 138 -0.87 4.87 8.24
N HIS A 139 -0.98 5.93 7.43
CA HIS A 139 -1.86 5.94 6.25
C HIS A 139 -1.13 5.53 4.96
N HIS A 140 0.05 6.08 4.69
CA HIS A 140 0.90 5.64 3.57
C HIS A 140 2.39 5.87 3.85
N MET A 141 3.24 5.16 3.11
CA MET A 141 4.70 5.27 3.19
C MET A 141 5.34 5.21 1.82
N ASP A 142 6.21 6.17 1.54
CA ASP A 142 6.93 6.28 0.29
C ASP A 142 8.43 6.26 0.56
N THR A 143 9.19 5.56 -0.28
CA THR A 143 10.65 5.60 -0.23
C THR A 143 11.21 6.16 -1.52
N TYR A 144 12.20 7.01 -1.38
CA TYR A 144 12.88 7.69 -2.46
C TYR A 144 14.38 7.43 -2.38
N GLU A 145 15.01 7.33 -3.54
CA GLU A 145 16.45 7.51 -3.69
C GLU A 145 16.76 9.01 -3.73
N CYS A 146 17.78 9.41 -2.98
CA CYS A 146 18.38 10.73 -3.14
C CYS A 146 19.25 10.78 -4.39
N ASP A 147 19.48 11.99 -4.91
CA ASP A 147 20.42 12.24 -5.99
C ASP A 147 21.77 11.55 -5.65
N PRO A 148 22.37 10.79 -6.58
CA PRO A 148 23.69 10.18 -6.37
C PRO A 148 24.76 11.20 -5.95
N GLN A 149 24.62 12.48 -6.33
CA GLN A 149 25.49 13.59 -5.96
C GLN A 149 25.13 14.26 -4.63
N ALA A 150 24.08 13.82 -3.92
CA ALA A 150 23.73 14.31 -2.59
C ALA A 150 24.74 13.82 -1.54
N THR A 151 26.01 14.20 -1.66
CA THR A 151 27.09 13.86 -0.74
C THR A 151 27.15 14.77 0.48
N ASP A 152 26.37 15.85 0.48
CA ASP A 152 26.49 16.96 1.43
C ASP A 152 25.78 16.72 2.77
N PHE A 153 25.15 15.56 2.97
CA PHE A 153 24.60 15.24 4.28
C PHE A 153 25.70 14.87 5.27
N ASP A 154 25.61 15.43 6.48
CA ASP A 154 26.35 14.94 7.63
C ASP A 154 25.76 13.60 8.07
N ASP A 155 26.53 12.52 7.95
CA ASP A 155 26.13 11.17 8.37
C ASP A 155 25.72 11.11 9.85
N ASN A 156 26.18 12.04 10.69
CA ASN A 156 25.81 12.14 12.10
C ASN A 156 24.56 12.98 12.35
N ASN A 157 24.05 13.69 11.34
CA ASN A 157 22.93 14.62 11.44
C ASN A 157 22.10 14.63 10.14
N LEU A 158 21.66 13.43 9.73
CA LEU A 158 20.80 13.27 8.56
C LEU A 158 19.47 14.02 8.77
N PRO A 159 18.93 14.70 7.74
CA PRO A 159 17.67 15.42 7.85
C PRO A 159 16.50 14.53 8.25
N ASP A 160 15.73 14.99 9.23
CA ASP A 160 14.42 14.47 9.59
C ASP A 160 13.51 15.59 10.10
N GLY A 161 12.19 15.40 10.00
CA GLY A 161 11.22 16.44 10.33
C GLY A 161 9.94 16.34 9.52
N GLU A 162 8.98 17.21 9.84
CA GLU A 162 7.82 17.40 8.95
C GLU A 162 8.32 17.85 7.57
N CYS A 163 7.86 17.15 6.52
CA CYS A 163 8.43 17.26 5.18
C CYS A 163 8.48 18.70 4.66
N ASP A 164 7.42 19.48 4.92
CA ASP A 164 7.33 20.88 4.49
C ASP A 164 8.30 21.79 5.24
N GLN A 165 8.62 21.48 6.49
CA GLN A 165 9.52 22.29 7.33
C GLN A 165 11.00 22.06 6.98
N ILE A 166 11.33 20.90 6.41
CA ILE A 166 12.71 20.54 6.07
C ILE A 166 12.99 20.53 4.57
N ILE A 167 12.10 21.13 3.77
CA ILE A 167 12.11 20.98 2.31
C ILE A 167 13.45 21.31 1.66
N GLU A 168 14.10 22.38 2.10
CA GLU A 168 15.42 22.81 1.61
C GLU A 168 16.51 21.75 1.86
N ARG A 169 16.37 20.97 2.95
CA ARG A 169 17.31 19.92 3.34
C ARG A 169 17.05 18.59 2.63
N ILE A 170 15.89 18.39 2.00
CA ILE A 170 15.52 17.10 1.37
C ILE A 170 15.23 17.22 -0.13
N THR A 171 15.50 18.37 -0.74
CA THR A 171 15.16 18.64 -2.15
C THR A 171 15.80 17.62 -3.11
N THR A 172 17.01 17.14 -2.79
CA THR A 172 17.71 16.10 -3.58
C THR A 172 17.09 14.71 -3.49
N CYS A 173 16.07 14.49 -2.65
CA CYS A 173 15.48 13.17 -2.39
C CYS A 173 14.01 13.04 -2.80
N ARG A 174 13.45 13.97 -3.60
CA ARG A 174 12.00 14.02 -3.85
C ARG A 174 11.53 13.39 -5.16
N SER A 175 12.43 13.05 -6.07
CA SER A 175 12.05 12.76 -7.45
C SER A 175 12.10 11.28 -7.81
N ASN A 176 12.95 10.48 -7.18
CA ASN A 176 13.19 9.09 -7.56
C ASN A 176 12.53 8.12 -6.58
N MET A 177 11.23 7.91 -6.71
CA MET A 177 10.46 7.00 -5.84
C MET A 177 10.74 5.54 -6.21
N ILE A 178 11.04 4.71 -5.20
CA ILE A 178 11.42 3.30 -5.37
C ILE A 178 10.46 2.31 -4.72
N THR A 179 9.45 2.79 -3.99
CA THR A 179 8.35 1.99 -3.44
C THR A 179 7.33 2.93 -2.78
N MET A 180 6.07 2.53 -2.81
CA MET A 180 4.94 3.22 -2.17
C MET A 180 3.98 2.20 -1.59
N TRP A 181 3.52 2.42 -0.36
CA TRP A 181 2.46 1.63 0.27
C TRP A 181 1.38 2.55 0.81
N SER A 182 0.14 2.10 0.77
CA SER A 182 -0.99 2.78 1.39
C SER A 182 -1.94 1.76 1.99
N ILE A 183 -2.83 2.21 2.88
CA ILE A 183 -3.90 1.39 3.43
C ILE A 183 -4.62 0.58 2.33
N GLY A 184 -4.91 -0.69 2.62
CA GLY A 184 -5.54 -1.62 1.69
C GLY A 184 -4.57 -2.42 0.81
N ALA A 185 -3.31 -1.99 0.67
CA ALA A 185 -2.27 -2.81 0.04
C ALA A 185 -1.70 -3.83 1.04
N ASP A 186 -1.30 -4.99 0.53
CA ASP A 186 -0.64 -6.02 1.32
C ASP A 186 0.67 -5.52 1.94
N ASP A 187 0.97 -6.02 3.14
CA ASP A 187 2.21 -5.68 3.82
C ASP A 187 3.42 -6.25 3.09
N ILE A 188 3.31 -7.47 2.57
CA ILE A 188 4.39 -8.14 1.85
C ILE A 188 4.02 -8.22 0.39
N SER A 189 4.89 -7.68 -0.45
CA SER A 189 4.73 -7.68 -1.90
C SER A 189 5.99 -8.26 -2.52
N GLU A 190 5.84 -9.44 -3.13
CA GLU A 190 6.87 -10.05 -3.98
C GLU A 190 6.80 -9.43 -5.37
N TYR A 191 7.97 -9.14 -5.94
CA TYR A 191 8.06 -8.66 -7.30
C TYR A 191 7.89 -9.79 -8.32
N ILE A 192 7.63 -9.43 -9.56
CA ILE A 192 7.42 -10.40 -10.63
C ILE A 192 8.65 -11.29 -10.81
N PRO A 193 8.50 -12.60 -11.12
CA PRO A 193 9.61 -13.55 -11.14
C PRO A 193 10.78 -13.17 -12.07
N GLU A 194 10.50 -12.42 -13.13
CA GLU A 194 11.43 -12.03 -14.19
C GLU A 194 12.20 -10.74 -13.88
N ALA A 195 11.80 -9.96 -12.87
CA ALA A 195 12.41 -8.67 -12.57
C ALA A 195 12.70 -8.48 -11.07
N GLY A 196 13.74 -7.71 -10.78
CA GLY A 196 14.06 -7.30 -9.42
C GLY A 196 14.61 -5.88 -9.39
N TYR A 197 14.40 -5.18 -8.29
CA TYR A 197 14.87 -3.81 -8.16
C TYR A 197 16.41 -3.81 -8.01
N PRO A 198 17.16 -3.16 -8.92
CA PRO A 198 18.62 -3.20 -8.89
C PRO A 198 19.17 -2.46 -7.67
N ILE A 199 20.09 -3.11 -6.96
CA ILE A 199 20.73 -2.55 -5.77
C ILE A 199 22.17 -3.07 -5.63
N GLY A 200 23.07 -2.33 -5.01
CA GLY A 200 24.48 -2.66 -4.83
C GLY A 200 25.39 -2.20 -5.98
N GLY A 201 26.69 -2.07 -5.69
CA GLY A 201 27.65 -1.46 -6.61
C GLY A 201 27.20 -0.07 -7.06
N ASP A 202 27.29 0.19 -8.36
CA ASP A 202 26.88 1.47 -8.98
C ASP A 202 25.35 1.64 -9.08
N PHE A 203 24.56 0.65 -8.65
CA PHE A 203 23.09 0.68 -8.65
C PHE A 203 22.51 1.18 -7.33
N SER A 204 23.34 1.61 -6.37
CA SER A 204 22.86 2.18 -5.11
C SER A 204 23.32 3.60 -4.92
N VAL A 205 22.42 4.41 -4.40
CA VAL A 205 22.73 5.74 -3.88
C VAL A 205 23.15 5.66 -2.41
N LYS A 206 23.86 6.68 -1.93
CA LYS A 206 24.32 6.73 -0.54
C LYS A 206 23.17 6.94 0.44
N TYR A 207 22.14 7.69 0.03
CA TYR A 207 21.04 8.11 0.89
C TYR A 207 19.68 7.83 0.28
N TYR A 208 18.75 7.46 1.14
CA TYR A 208 17.35 7.22 0.83
C TYR A 208 16.51 8.09 1.75
N MET A 209 15.31 8.46 1.33
CA MET A 209 14.35 9.16 2.17
C MET A 209 13.09 8.31 2.30
N VAL A 210 12.58 8.17 3.52
CA VAL A 210 11.23 7.63 3.75
C VAL A 210 10.33 8.77 4.19
N GLN A 211 9.18 8.90 3.51
CA GLN A 211 8.07 9.73 3.93
C GLN A 211 6.99 8.83 4.53
N VAL A 212 6.47 9.20 5.70
CA VAL A 212 5.32 8.56 6.32
C VAL A 212 4.22 9.61 6.46
N HIS A 213 3.05 9.32 5.93
CA HIS A 213 1.84 10.09 6.19
C HIS A 213 1.07 9.46 7.34
N TYR A 214 0.85 10.27 8.37
CA TYR A 214 0.01 9.94 9.51
C TYR A 214 -1.34 10.64 9.37
N ASP A 215 -2.42 9.85 9.41
CA ASP A 215 -3.80 10.31 9.54
C ASP A 215 -4.21 10.15 11.01
N ASN A 216 -4.25 11.26 11.74
CA ASN A 216 -4.62 11.32 13.15
C ASN A 216 -5.87 12.20 13.30
N SER A 217 -6.93 11.82 12.60
CA SER A 217 -8.25 12.50 12.62
C SER A 217 -8.86 12.74 14.00
N GLN A 218 -8.52 11.90 14.99
CA GLN A 218 -8.93 12.08 16.40
C GLN A 218 -7.99 12.99 17.21
N GLN A 219 -6.91 13.48 16.60
CA GLN A 219 -5.89 14.37 17.18
C GLN A 219 -5.33 13.85 18.51
N LEU A 220 -5.10 12.54 18.58
CA LEU A 220 -4.65 11.89 19.81
C LEU A 220 -3.18 12.25 20.08
N SER A 221 -2.87 12.54 21.34
CA SER A 221 -1.51 12.77 21.82
C SER A 221 -0.79 11.46 22.15
N ASN A 222 0.54 11.53 22.37
CA ASN A 222 1.37 10.43 22.84
C ASN A 222 1.42 9.20 21.91
N ARG A 223 1.13 9.37 20.62
CA ARG A 223 1.28 8.31 19.62
C ARG A 223 2.73 8.25 19.18
N ARG A 224 3.34 7.08 19.30
CA ARG A 224 4.74 6.86 18.91
C ARG A 224 4.82 5.87 17.77
N ASP A 225 5.63 6.20 16.77
CA ASP A 225 5.81 5.39 15.59
C ASP A 225 7.27 4.95 15.39
N SER A 226 7.41 3.71 14.92
CA SER A 226 8.69 3.15 14.46
C SER A 226 8.46 2.30 13.22
N SER A 227 7.47 2.70 12.43
CA SER A 227 7.11 2.03 11.19
C SER A 227 8.18 2.26 10.14
N GLY A 228 8.15 1.43 9.11
CA GLY A 228 9.15 1.48 8.07
C GLY A 228 8.94 0.44 6.99
N ILE A 229 9.96 0.31 6.16
CA ILE A 229 9.96 -0.57 5.00
C ILE A 229 11.20 -1.44 5.04
N LYS A 230 11.00 -2.73 4.78
CA LYS A 230 12.03 -3.76 4.64
C LYS A 230 12.09 -4.23 3.21
N PHE A 231 13.29 -4.50 2.71
CA PHE A 231 13.52 -5.12 1.41
C PHE A 231 14.25 -6.44 1.59
N TYR A 232 13.84 -7.46 0.83
CA TYR A 232 14.53 -8.76 0.73
C TYR A 232 15.32 -8.79 -0.57
N VAL A 233 16.59 -9.19 -0.46
CA VAL A 233 17.61 -9.04 -1.50
C VAL A 233 18.21 -10.38 -1.85
N ASP A 234 18.15 -10.71 -3.13
CA ASP A 234 18.73 -11.91 -3.72
C ASP A 234 20.02 -11.55 -4.48
N SER A 235 21.03 -12.40 -4.34
CA SER A 235 22.26 -12.29 -5.15
C SER A 235 22.08 -12.87 -6.56
N LYS A 236 21.07 -13.72 -6.75
CA LYS A 236 20.68 -14.24 -8.06
C LYS A 236 19.88 -13.18 -8.81
N LEU A 237 20.49 -12.64 -9.86
CA LEU A 237 19.85 -11.66 -10.73
C LEU A 237 18.70 -12.28 -11.52
N ARG A 238 17.61 -11.53 -11.61
CA ARG A 238 16.49 -11.75 -12.52
C ARG A 238 16.82 -11.21 -13.90
N GLN A 239 16.00 -11.57 -14.88
CA GLN A 239 16.26 -11.24 -16.28
C GLN A 239 16.23 -9.71 -16.52
N TYR A 240 15.37 -9.01 -15.80
CA TYR A 240 15.13 -7.58 -15.98
C TYR A 240 15.36 -6.80 -14.68
N ASP A 241 15.71 -5.52 -14.84
CA ASP A 241 15.69 -4.57 -13.74
C ASP A 241 14.28 -3.99 -13.61
N LEU A 242 13.77 -3.97 -12.38
CA LEU A 242 12.51 -3.33 -12.04
C LEU A 242 12.74 -1.83 -11.88
N GLY A 243 11.87 -1.02 -12.46
CA GLY A 243 11.80 0.42 -12.26
C GLY A 243 10.39 0.86 -11.89
N TYR A 244 10.26 2.06 -11.33
CA TYR A 244 8.97 2.67 -10.99
C TYR A 244 8.69 3.82 -11.93
N LEU A 245 7.50 3.80 -12.54
CA LEU A 245 6.98 4.92 -13.33
C LEU A 245 5.79 5.51 -12.57
N LEU A 246 5.96 6.73 -12.06
CA LEU A 246 4.85 7.50 -11.52
C LEU A 246 4.19 8.29 -12.65
N PHE A 247 2.90 8.03 -12.88
CA PHE A 247 2.10 8.70 -13.89
C PHE A 247 0.88 9.35 -13.26
N GLY A 248 0.61 10.61 -13.61
CA GLY A 248 -0.53 11.36 -13.10
C GLY A 248 -0.29 12.86 -13.12
N LEU A 249 -1.14 13.58 -12.39
CA LEU A 249 -1.04 15.03 -12.21
C LEU A 249 -0.38 15.35 -10.87
N ALA A 250 0.37 16.45 -10.82
CA ALA A 250 0.94 16.94 -9.58
C ALA A 250 -0.17 17.30 -8.58
N SER A 251 0.00 16.94 -7.31
CA SER A 251 -0.95 17.18 -6.23
C SER A 251 -0.99 18.63 -5.72
N ASN A 252 -0.66 19.61 -6.56
CA ASN A 252 -0.67 21.03 -6.20
C ASN A 252 -1.94 21.73 -6.73
N ALA A 253 -2.17 22.96 -6.24
CA ALA A 253 -3.34 23.77 -6.58
C ALA A 253 -3.49 24.08 -8.09
N TYR A 254 -2.47 23.79 -8.90
CA TYR A 254 -2.50 23.96 -10.36
C TYR A 254 -2.77 22.64 -11.11
N GLY A 255 -2.74 21.49 -10.43
CA GLY A 255 -2.83 20.17 -11.06
C GLY A 255 -4.25 19.60 -11.12
N ILE A 256 -5.07 19.77 -10.08
CA ILE A 256 -6.40 19.16 -10.00
C ILE A 256 -7.40 20.12 -9.34
N ALA A 257 -8.47 20.50 -10.05
CA ALA A 257 -9.61 21.23 -9.50
C ALA A 257 -10.91 20.55 -9.93
N MET A 258 -11.72 20.12 -8.95
CA MET A 258 -13.02 19.49 -9.18
C MET A 258 -14.14 20.46 -8.81
N PRO A 259 -15.13 20.71 -9.69
CA PRO A 259 -16.26 21.56 -9.36
C PRO A 259 -17.12 20.92 -8.26
N PRO A 260 -17.69 21.70 -7.32
CA PRO A 260 -18.63 21.15 -6.37
C PRO A 260 -19.93 20.70 -7.06
N ARG A 261 -20.58 19.67 -6.54
CA ARG A 261 -21.92 19.17 -6.97
C ARG A 261 -21.97 18.60 -8.40
N VAL A 262 -20.89 17.99 -8.85
CA VAL A 262 -20.86 17.21 -10.10
C VAL A 262 -20.97 15.72 -9.77
N ASP A 263 -21.88 15.02 -10.45
CA ASP A 263 -22.05 13.57 -10.27
C ASP A 263 -20.89 12.77 -10.90
N HIS A 264 -20.27 13.34 -11.94
CA HIS A 264 -19.12 12.77 -12.61
C HIS A 264 -18.23 13.88 -13.19
N PHE A 265 -16.93 13.76 -12.97
CA PHE A 265 -15.91 14.66 -13.53
C PHE A 265 -14.70 13.83 -13.93
N MET A 266 -14.31 13.92 -15.21
CA MET A 266 -13.13 13.23 -15.71
C MET A 266 -11.92 14.16 -15.67
N ILE A 267 -10.79 13.60 -15.25
CA ILE A 267 -9.49 14.27 -15.22
C ILE A 267 -8.54 13.42 -16.03
N ASP A 268 -8.04 13.98 -17.13
CA ASP A 268 -7.10 13.31 -18.02
C ASP A 268 -5.67 13.79 -17.75
N SER A 269 -4.71 12.86 -17.82
CA SER A 269 -3.28 13.13 -17.80
C SER A 269 -2.61 12.42 -18.97
N TYR A 270 -1.52 12.99 -19.50
CA TYR A 270 -0.90 12.53 -20.74
C TYR A 270 0.62 12.39 -20.59
N CYS A 271 1.19 11.24 -21.00
CA CYS A 271 2.63 11.07 -21.23
C CYS A 271 2.89 11.49 -22.68
N LEU A 272 3.48 12.67 -22.90
CA LEU A 272 3.79 13.12 -24.26
C LEU A 272 4.90 12.23 -24.87
N THR A 273 4.69 11.77 -26.10
CA THR A 273 5.61 10.85 -26.80
C THR A 273 7.00 11.42 -27.04
N ASN A 274 7.20 12.73 -26.96
CA ASN A 274 8.56 13.31 -27.00
C ASN A 274 9.40 12.96 -25.76
N PHE A 275 8.78 12.38 -24.72
CA PHE A 275 9.41 11.81 -23.53
C PHE A 275 9.39 10.26 -23.52
N SER A 276 8.89 9.60 -24.58
CA SER A 276 8.68 8.14 -24.67
C SER A 276 9.96 7.33 -25.00
N LYS A 277 11.09 7.64 -24.36
CA LYS A 277 12.16 6.64 -24.27
C LYS A 277 11.99 5.71 -23.06
N VAL A 278 10.97 5.95 -22.22
CA VAL A 278 10.64 5.16 -21.02
C VAL A 278 9.12 5.00 -20.80
N CYS A 279 8.27 5.61 -21.64
CA CYS A 279 6.91 5.15 -21.96
C CYS A 279 7.07 4.37 -23.30
#